data_AF-A0A3M7REF2-F1
#
_entry.id   AF-A0A3M7REF2-F1
#
_cell.length_a   1.000
_cell.length_b   1.000
_cell.length_c   1.000
_cell.angle_alpha   90.00
_cell.angle_beta   90.00
_cell.angle_gamma   90.00
#
_symmetry.space_group_name_H-M   'P 1'
#
loop_
_entity.id
_entity.type
_entity.pdbx_description
1 polymer ?
#
loop_
_entity_poly.entity_id
_entity_poly.type
_entity_poly.pdbx_seq_one_letter_code
_entity_poly.pdbx_strand_id
1 'polypeptide(L)'
;MEVSKVKNLWGKWNKKRINFAKEYNHPVKGENYDFPNVSNFEILQNGNIVSGSADKTIKIWDKDIFKCLKTINGHNDSVRCLAIMQNGNIVSGSGDITIKIWDKDTFECLKTIYGHIESVVCLAIMQNGNIVSGSVDKTIKIWDKDTFE
;
A
#
# COMPACT_ATOMS: atom_id res chain seq x y z
N MET A 1 -1.14 -21.13 -19.07
CA MET A 1 -0.10 -20.18 -19.51
C MET A 1 1.18 -20.95 -19.77
N GLU A 2 1.81 -20.81 -20.94
CA GLU A 2 3.07 -21.49 -21.24
C GLU A 2 4.24 -20.91 -20.44
N VAL A 3 5.13 -21.78 -19.97
CA VAL A 3 6.38 -21.46 -19.25
C VAL A 3 7.27 -20.47 -20.03
N SER A 4 7.22 -20.51 -21.36
CA SER A 4 7.93 -19.61 -22.27
C SER A 4 7.48 -18.16 -22.13
N LYS A 5 6.17 -17.91 -21.93
CA LYS A 5 5.62 -16.56 -21.74
C LYS A 5 6.05 -15.95 -20.41
N VAL A 6 6.07 -16.74 -19.33
CA VAL A 6 6.51 -16.28 -18.00
C VAL A 6 8.00 -15.93 -17.99
N LYS A 7 8.86 -16.74 -18.61
CA LYS A 7 10.30 -16.44 -18.74
C LYS A 7 10.57 -15.16 -19.54
N ASN A 8 9.81 -14.92 -20.59
CA ASN A 8 9.92 -13.70 -21.40
C ASN A 8 9.51 -12.45 -20.60
N LEU A 9 8.40 -12.54 -19.85
CA LEU A 9 7.95 -11.47 -18.96
C LEU A 9 8.99 -11.18 -17.87
N TRP A 10 9.58 -12.21 -17.26
CA TRP A 10 10.62 -12.06 -16.26
C TRP A 10 11.90 -11.43 -16.84
N GLY A 11 12.32 -11.82 -18.05
CA GLY A 11 13.45 -11.22 -18.75
C GLY A 11 13.22 -9.73 -19.06
N LYS A 12 12.02 -9.37 -19.54
CA LYS A 12 11.62 -7.98 -19.78
C LYS A 12 11.60 -7.16 -18.48
N TRP A 13 11.05 -7.72 -17.41
CA TRP A 13 11.00 -7.11 -16.10
C TRP A 13 12.40 -6.88 -15.51
N ASN A 14 13.28 -7.88 -15.55
CA ASN A 14 14.65 -7.75 -15.07
C ASN A 14 15.43 -6.66 -15.81
N LYS A 15 15.27 -6.58 -17.14
CA LYS A 15 15.92 -5.54 -17.95
C LYS A 15 15.41 -4.14 -17.61
N LYS A 16 14.09 -3.97 -17.43
CA LYS A 16 13.49 -2.71 -16.98
C LYS A 16 13.95 -2.31 -15.57
N ARG A 17 13.95 -3.24 -14.61
CA ARG A 17 14.42 -3.02 -13.23
C ARG A 17 15.87 -2.54 -13.19
N ILE A 18 16.75 -3.19 -13.96
CA ILE A 18 18.17 -2.83 -14.02
C ILE A 18 18.36 -1.43 -14.62
N ASN A 19 17.61 -1.08 -15.67
CA ASN A 19 17.68 0.24 -16.29
C ASN A 19 17.15 1.34 -15.36
N PHE A 20 16.06 1.08 -14.64
CA PHE A 20 15.53 1.97 -13.61
C PHE A 20 16.58 2.26 -12.53
N ALA A 21 17.26 1.23 -12.02
CA ALA A 21 18.31 1.42 -11.02
C ALA A 21 19.49 2.29 -11.54
N LYS A 22 19.89 2.09 -12.80
CA LYS A 22 20.99 2.86 -13.42
C LYS A 22 20.65 4.34 -13.65
N GLU A 23 19.42 4.65 -14.05
CA GLU A 23 18.98 6.01 -14.39
C GLU A 23 19.02 6.96 -13.18
N TYR A 24 18.83 6.43 -11.98
CA TYR A 24 18.83 7.19 -10.73
C TYR A 24 20.11 7.01 -9.90
N ASN A 25 21.21 6.60 -10.56
CA ASN A 25 22.53 6.40 -9.95
C ASN A 25 22.52 5.38 -8.78
N HIS A 26 21.61 4.40 -8.82
CA HIS A 26 21.49 3.37 -7.78
C HIS A 26 22.37 2.16 -8.14
N PRO A 27 23.30 1.76 -7.25
CA PRO A 27 24.22 0.66 -7.53
C PRO A 27 23.47 -0.68 -7.64
N VAL A 28 23.72 -1.40 -8.73
CA VAL A 28 22.95 -2.60 -9.15
C VAL A 28 23.41 -3.89 -8.44
N LYS A 29 24.23 -3.81 -7.38
CA LYS A 29 24.72 -5.02 -6.68
C LYS A 29 24.95 -4.81 -5.19
N GLY A 30 24.41 -5.74 -4.40
CA GLY A 30 25.14 -6.31 -3.27
C GLY A 30 24.93 -5.74 -1.87
N GLU A 31 24.22 -4.63 -1.68
CA GLU A 31 23.98 -4.07 -0.34
C GLU A 31 22.50 -3.75 -0.13
N ASN A 32 22.06 -4.00 1.11
CA ASN A 32 20.68 -3.89 1.57
C ASN A 32 20.02 -2.64 1.00
N TYR A 33 19.04 -2.87 0.14
CA TYR A 33 18.13 -1.85 -0.30
C TYR A 33 17.51 -1.23 0.96
N ASP A 34 17.68 0.07 1.17
CA ASP A 34 16.75 0.84 2.00
C ASP A 34 15.43 1.00 1.21
N PHE A 35 14.87 -0.13 0.75
CA PHE A 35 13.43 -0.25 0.66
C PHE A 35 13.01 -0.50 2.09
N PRO A 36 12.58 0.52 2.84
CA PRO A 36 12.00 0.27 4.14
C PRO A 36 10.93 -0.80 3.95
N ASN A 37 11.04 -1.85 4.75
CA ASN A 37 10.41 -3.15 4.54
C ASN A 37 8.94 -2.97 4.09
N VAL A 38 8.66 -3.24 2.81
CA VAL A 38 7.30 -3.14 2.26
C VAL A 38 6.50 -4.24 2.92
N SER A 39 5.53 -3.84 3.71
CA SER A 39 4.71 -4.74 4.52
C SER A 39 3.52 -5.28 3.71
N ASN A 40 3.02 -4.49 2.76
CA ASN A 40 1.79 -4.81 2.03
C ASN A 40 1.72 -4.04 0.70
N PHE A 41 0.94 -4.55 -0.26
CA PHE A 41 0.61 -3.87 -1.51
C PHE A 41 -0.80 -4.23 -2.00
N GLU A 42 -1.41 -3.31 -2.74
CA GLU A 42 -2.70 -3.50 -3.40
C GLU A 42 -2.67 -2.95 -4.83
N ILE A 43 -3.62 -3.39 -5.64
CA ILE A 43 -3.81 -2.89 -7.02
C ILE A 43 -4.94 -1.86 -7.05
N LEU A 44 -4.62 -0.65 -7.49
CA LEU A 44 -5.59 0.41 -7.73
C LEU A 44 -6.44 0.10 -8.97
N GLN A 45 -7.62 0.71 -9.07
CA GLN A 45 -8.54 0.47 -10.19
C GLN A 45 -7.94 0.84 -11.56
N ASN A 46 -7.04 1.83 -11.60
CA ASN A 46 -6.31 2.21 -12.81
C ASN A 46 -5.16 1.23 -13.17
N GLY A 47 -4.94 0.20 -12.33
CA GLY A 47 -3.90 -0.82 -12.46
C GLY A 47 -2.56 -0.44 -11.84
N ASN A 48 -2.40 0.78 -11.33
CA ASN A 48 -1.21 1.16 -10.56
C ASN A 48 -1.16 0.41 -9.24
N ILE A 49 0.01 0.35 -8.62
CA ILE A 49 0.22 -0.35 -7.37
C ILE A 49 0.26 0.68 -6.25
N VAL A 50 -0.33 0.36 -5.10
CA VAL A 50 -0.13 1.08 -3.84
C VAL A 50 0.59 0.16 -2.86
N SER A 51 1.55 0.67 -2.09
CA SER A 51 2.28 -0.11 -1.10
C SER A 51 2.39 0.62 0.23
N GLY A 52 2.28 -0.12 1.34
CA GLY A 52 2.57 0.36 2.69
C GLY A 52 3.93 -0.14 3.16
N SER A 53 4.61 0.63 4.02
CA SER A 53 5.98 0.32 4.44
C SER A 53 6.23 0.63 5.92
N ALA A 54 7.25 -0.04 6.46
CA ALA A 54 7.84 0.26 7.75
C ALA A 54 8.44 1.67 7.86
N ASP A 55 8.71 2.38 6.75
CA ASP A 55 9.08 3.81 6.78
C ASP A 55 7.91 4.75 7.07
N LYS A 56 6.74 4.20 7.41
CA LYS A 56 5.54 4.96 7.76
C LYS A 56 4.89 5.64 6.55
N THR A 57 5.37 5.35 5.33
CA THR A 57 4.84 5.93 4.10
C THR A 57 3.97 4.95 3.32
N ILE A 58 3.11 5.53 2.49
CA ILE A 58 2.42 4.83 1.41
C ILE A 58 3.04 5.30 0.09
N LYS A 59 3.29 4.40 -0.85
CA LYS A 59 3.83 4.76 -2.17
C LYS A 59 2.92 4.29 -3.29
N ILE A 60 2.80 5.10 -4.34
CA ILE A 60 2.05 4.81 -5.56
C ILE A 60 3.04 4.56 -6.68
N TRP A 61 2.85 3.47 -7.42
CA TRP A 61 3.76 3.02 -8.47
C TRP A 61 3.04 2.90 -9.79
N ASP A 62 3.65 3.44 -10.83
CA ASP A 62 3.16 3.27 -12.20
C ASP A 62 3.36 1.83 -12.68
N LYS A 63 2.30 1.22 -13.20
CA LYS A 63 2.31 -0.18 -13.64
C LYS A 63 3.15 -0.44 -14.90
N ASP A 64 3.33 0.57 -15.75
CA ASP A 64 3.91 0.42 -17.09
C ASP A 64 5.40 0.77 -17.11
N ILE A 65 5.77 1.82 -16.38
CA ILE A 65 7.15 2.30 -16.26
C ILE A 65 7.85 1.87 -14.97
N PHE A 66 7.11 1.30 -14.00
CA PHE A 66 7.64 0.80 -12.72
C PHE A 66 8.39 1.85 -11.90
N LYS A 67 7.95 3.11 -11.98
CA LYS A 67 8.51 4.23 -11.19
C LYS A 67 7.56 4.59 -10.06
N CYS A 68 8.12 5.07 -8.93
CA CYS A 68 7.33 5.66 -7.85
C CYS A 68 6.78 7.01 -8.34
N LEU A 69 5.46 7.13 -8.41
CA LEU A 69 4.75 8.35 -8.80
C LEU A 69 4.56 9.30 -7.62
N LYS A 70 4.31 8.74 -6.43
CA LYS A 70 4.00 9.51 -5.22
C LYS A 70 4.47 8.77 -3.98
N THR A 71 5.03 9.52 -3.03
CA THR A 71 5.18 9.10 -1.63
C THR A 71 4.21 9.93 -0.79
N ILE A 72 3.40 9.25 0.00
CA ILE A 72 2.35 9.80 0.85
C ILE A 72 2.81 9.62 2.29
N ASN A 73 2.84 10.73 3.02
CA ASN A 73 3.17 10.78 4.44
C ASN A 73 1.89 11.04 5.25
N GLY A 74 1.88 10.61 6.51
CA GLY A 74 0.81 10.97 7.45
C GLY A 74 0.54 9.93 8.54
N HIS A 75 1.04 8.70 8.40
CA HIS A 75 1.15 7.78 9.52
C HIS A 75 2.41 8.08 10.35
N ASN A 76 2.31 7.86 11.66
CA ASN A 76 3.41 8.09 12.61
C ASN A 76 4.22 6.82 12.93
N ASP A 77 3.76 5.67 12.41
CA ASP A 77 4.42 4.37 12.49
C ASP A 77 4.13 3.55 11.21
N SER A 78 4.74 2.37 11.13
CA SER A 78 4.69 1.43 10.02
C SER A 78 3.26 1.25 9.50
N VAL A 79 3.06 1.44 8.20
CA VAL A 79 1.82 1.07 7.54
C VAL A 79 1.82 -0.44 7.40
N ARG A 80 0.90 -1.16 8.03
CA ARG A 80 0.93 -2.63 8.13
C ARG A 80 -0.03 -3.31 7.17
N CYS A 81 -1.11 -2.64 6.81
CA CYS A 81 -2.13 -3.18 5.93
C CYS A 81 -2.74 -2.09 5.06
N LEU A 82 -3.23 -2.51 3.90
CA LEU A 82 -3.93 -1.68 2.94
C LEU A 82 -5.22 -2.39 2.50
N ALA A 83 -6.19 -1.62 2.04
CA ALA A 83 -7.35 -2.13 1.31
C ALA A 83 -7.86 -1.04 0.35
N ILE A 84 -8.63 -1.43 -0.67
CA ILE A 84 -9.21 -0.51 -1.65
C ILE A 84 -10.73 -0.52 -1.51
N MET A 85 -11.30 0.65 -1.21
CA MET A 85 -12.75 0.84 -1.19
C MET A 85 -13.34 0.70 -2.60
N GLN A 86 -14.65 0.42 -2.69
CA GLN A 86 -15.34 0.30 -3.97
C GLN A 86 -15.28 1.58 -4.82
N ASN A 87 -15.24 2.74 -4.18
CA ASN A 87 -15.09 4.04 -4.86
C ASN A 87 -13.64 4.31 -5.35
N GLY A 88 -12.69 3.43 -5.00
CA GLY A 88 -11.27 3.50 -5.35
C GLY A 88 -10.38 4.12 -4.27
N ASN A 89 -10.95 4.69 -3.20
CA ASN A 89 -10.16 5.27 -2.12
C ASN A 89 -9.33 4.20 -1.41
N ILE A 90 -8.16 4.61 -0.94
CA ILE A 90 -7.22 3.73 -0.27
C ILE A 90 -7.52 3.78 1.22
N VAL A 91 -7.55 2.62 1.87
CA VAL A 91 -7.61 2.50 3.33
C VAL A 91 -6.28 1.94 3.81
N SER A 92 -5.71 2.52 4.86
CA SER A 92 -4.48 2.03 5.48
C SER A 92 -4.64 1.85 6.98
N GLY A 93 -4.06 0.78 7.51
CA GLY A 93 -3.95 0.53 8.95
C GLY A 93 -2.48 0.51 9.36
N SER A 94 -2.17 1.07 10.52
CA SER A 94 -0.78 1.31 10.95
C SER A 94 -0.50 0.85 12.38
N GLY A 95 0.80 0.72 12.66
CA GLY A 95 1.35 0.61 14.00
C GLY A 95 0.95 1.76 14.93
N ASP A 96 0.61 2.92 14.36
CA ASP A 96 0.20 4.13 15.09
C ASP A 96 -1.24 4.10 15.61
N ILE A 97 -1.83 2.91 15.71
CA ILE A 97 -3.19 2.60 16.17
C ILE A 97 -4.33 3.17 15.31
N THR A 98 -4.03 3.87 14.21
CA THR A 98 -5.04 4.50 13.37
C THR A 98 -5.34 3.73 12.08
N ILE A 99 -6.54 3.96 11.58
CA ILE A 99 -6.91 3.68 10.19
C ILE A 99 -7.05 5.02 9.48
N LYS A 100 -6.51 5.15 8.26
CA LYS A 100 -6.64 6.36 7.45
C LYS A 100 -7.27 6.03 6.10
N ILE A 101 -8.08 6.97 5.61
CA ILE A 101 -8.67 6.94 4.28
C ILE A 101 -8.02 8.03 3.45
N TRP A 102 -7.59 7.65 2.25
CA TRP A 102 -6.91 8.53 1.31
C TRP A 102 -7.71 8.63 0.03
N ASP A 103 -7.83 9.86 -0.47
CA ASP A 103 -8.41 10.11 -1.78
C ASP A 103 -7.61 9.39 -2.86
N LYS A 104 -8.28 8.75 -3.81
CA LYS A 104 -7.61 7.94 -4.84
C LYS A 104 -6.87 8.77 -5.90
N ASP A 105 -7.27 10.03 -6.07
CA ASP A 105 -6.79 10.90 -7.15
C ASP A 105 -5.82 11.95 -6.60
N THR A 106 -6.16 12.60 -5.47
CA THR A 106 -5.30 13.60 -4.83
C THR A 106 -4.30 13.00 -3.86
N PHE A 107 -4.58 11.80 -3.33
CA PHE A 107 -3.82 11.14 -2.26
C PHE A 107 -3.78 11.93 -0.95
N GLU A 108 -4.71 12.84 -0.75
CA GLU A 108 -4.89 13.55 0.52
C GLU A 108 -5.59 12.66 1.55
N CYS A 109 -5.28 12.85 2.84
CA CYS A 109 -5.94 12.13 3.91
C CYS A 109 -7.35 12.72 4.12
N LEU A 110 -8.36 11.94 3.77
CA LEU A 110 -9.77 12.33 3.90
C LEU A 110 -10.26 12.13 5.34
N LYS A 111 -9.81 11.07 6.01
CA LYS A 111 -10.24 10.71 7.36
C LYS A 111 -9.14 9.98 8.11
N THR A 112 -9.06 10.26 9.40
CA THR A 112 -8.36 9.42 10.38
C THR A 112 -9.40 8.85 11.34
N ILE A 113 -9.39 7.53 11.50
CA ILE A 113 -10.31 6.77 12.33
C ILE A 113 -9.53 6.28 13.55
N TYR A 114 -10.11 6.52 14.72
CA TYR A 114 -9.58 6.14 16.02
C TYR A 114 -10.51 5.12 16.67
N GLY A 115 -9.96 4.22 17.49
CA GLY A 115 -10.76 3.32 18.33
C GLY A 115 -10.12 1.97 18.63
N HIS A 116 -9.11 1.57 17.85
CA HIS A 116 -8.15 0.56 18.30
C HIS A 116 -7.19 1.17 19.31
N ILE A 117 -6.69 0.35 20.24
CA ILE A 117 -5.72 0.76 21.26
C ILE A 117 -4.32 0.17 21.04
N GLU A 118 -4.18 -0.72 20.06
CA GLU A 118 -2.91 -1.25 19.58
C GLU A 118 -2.89 -1.31 18.04
N SER A 119 -1.75 -1.69 17.48
CA SER A 119 -1.48 -1.66 16.03
C SER A 119 -2.56 -2.36 15.20
N VAL A 120 -3.00 -1.71 14.13
CA VAL A 120 -3.91 -2.30 13.13
C VAL A 120 -3.08 -3.15 12.17
N VAL A 121 -3.43 -4.44 12.06
CA VAL A 121 -2.59 -5.44 11.35
C VAL A 121 -3.25 -5.99 10.09
N CYS A 122 -4.57 -5.90 9.96
CA CYS A 122 -5.27 -6.29 8.75
C CYS A 122 -6.51 -5.43 8.50
N LEU A 123 -6.87 -5.32 7.22
CA LEU A 123 -8.04 -4.61 6.74
C LEU A 123 -8.78 -5.47 5.70
N ALA A 124 -10.09 -5.32 5.62
CA ALA A 124 -10.92 -5.83 4.55
C ALA A 124 -12.09 -4.87 4.26
N ILE A 125 -12.59 -4.88 3.03
CA ILE A 125 -13.79 -4.13 2.64
C ILE A 125 -14.94 -5.10 2.43
N MET A 126 -16.04 -4.89 3.15
CA MET A 126 -17.27 -5.66 2.99
C MET A 126 -18.01 -5.29 1.70
N GLN A 127 -18.88 -6.17 1.23
CA GLN A 127 -19.71 -5.90 0.04
C GLN A 127 -20.62 -4.67 0.18
N ASN A 128 -21.08 -4.37 1.40
CA ASN A 128 -21.86 -3.16 1.67
C ASN A 128 -21.02 -1.87 1.67
N GLY A 129 -19.68 -2.01 1.68
CA GLY A 129 -18.70 -0.92 1.70
C GLY A 129 -18.03 -0.69 3.06
N ASN A 130 -18.51 -1.32 4.13
CA ASN A 130 -17.96 -1.13 5.47
C ASN A 130 -16.53 -1.65 5.56
N ILE A 131 -15.74 -1.01 6.42
CA ILE A 131 -14.35 -1.37 6.66
C ILE A 131 -14.32 -2.35 7.83
N VAL A 132 -13.56 -3.43 7.71
CA VAL A 132 -13.26 -4.35 8.81
C VAL A 132 -11.79 -4.24 9.13
N SER A 133 -11.45 -4.07 10.40
CA SER A 133 -10.07 -4.04 10.87
C SER A 133 -9.82 -5.07 11.96
N GLY A 134 -8.63 -5.69 11.92
CA GLY A 134 -8.10 -6.49 13.02
C GLY A 134 -6.88 -5.83 13.63
N SER A 135 -6.75 -5.91 14.95
CA SER A 135 -5.67 -5.28 15.71
C SER A 135 -5.02 -6.26 16.70
N VAL A 136 -3.80 -5.92 17.11
CA VAL A 136 -3.08 -6.60 18.21
C VAL A 136 -3.83 -6.47 19.54
N ASP A 137 -4.74 -5.49 19.66
CA ASP A 137 -5.63 -5.32 20.82
C ASP A 137 -6.65 -6.45 21.02
N LYS A 138 -6.56 -7.51 20.19
CA LYS A 138 -7.37 -8.74 20.22
C LYS A 138 -8.81 -8.50 19.80
N THR A 139 -9.09 -7.40 19.10
CA THR A 139 -10.42 -7.10 18.59
C THR A 139 -10.47 -7.04 17.06
N ILE A 140 -11.65 -7.35 16.55
CA ILE A 140 -12.07 -6.98 15.19
C ILE A 140 -13.10 -5.87 15.35
N LYS A 141 -12.96 -4.80 14.56
CA LYS A 141 -13.93 -3.70 14.50
C LYS A 141 -14.48 -3.58 13.09
N ILE A 142 -15.74 -3.18 13.00
CA ILE A 142 -16.42 -2.85 11.75
C ILE A 142 -16.74 -1.37 11.82
N TRP A 143 -16.36 -0.63 10.78
CA TRP A 143 -16.58 0.81 10.66
C TRP A 143 -17.57 1.02 9.54
N ASP A 144 -18.62 1.77 9.84
CA ASP A 144 -19.58 2.16 8.81
C ASP A 144 -18.89 3.01 7.72
N LYS A 145 -19.23 2.77 6.46
CA LYS A 145 -18.50 3.37 5.32
C LYS A 145 -18.75 4.86 5.14
N ASP A 146 -19.85 5.38 5.70
CA ASP A 146 -20.32 6.74 5.48
C ASP A 146 -19.98 7.61 6.70
N THR A 147 -20.09 7.04 7.90
CA THR A 147 -19.83 7.74 9.18
C THR A 147 -18.42 7.49 9.73
N PHE A 148 -17.86 6.31 9.45
CA PHE A 148 -16.59 5.80 10.02
C PHE A 148 -16.61 5.70 11.55
N GLU A 149 -17.78 5.48 12.12
CA GLU A 149 -18.03 5.19 13.53
C GLU A 149 -18.21 3.69 13.77
#